data_AF-F4QNH0-F1
#
_entry.id   AF-F4QNH0-F1
#
_cell.length_a   1.000
_cell.length_b   1.000
_cell.length_c   1.000
_cell.angle_alpha   90.00
_cell.angle_beta   90.00
_cell.angle_gamma   90.00
#
_symmetry.space_group_name_H-M   'P 1'
#
loop_
_entity.id
_entity.type
_entity.pdbx_description
1 polymer ?
#
loop_
_entity_poly.entity_id
_entity_poly.type
_entity_poly.pdbx_seq_one_letter_code
_entity_poly.pdbx_strand_id
1 'polypeptide(L)'
;MPDTARPKVEKISIALTQDMAAMVREAVDSGEFASSSEVVRDALRDWKSKRTERELRLAELRQMIADGHASGYVEWTGAADIIARAREKAGLPPRDSD
;
A
#
# COMPACT_ATOMS: atom_id res chain seq x y z
N MET A 1 -27.15 33.23 -2.12
CA MET A 1 -26.82 32.44 -3.33
C MET A 1 -25.34 32.09 -3.25
N PRO A 2 -24.91 30.84 -3.02
CA PRO A 2 -23.50 30.53 -3.15
C PRO A 2 -23.16 30.27 -4.62
N ASP A 3 -22.20 31.08 -5.06
CA ASP A 3 -21.33 31.08 -6.23
C ASP A 3 -21.41 29.91 -7.24
N THR A 4 -21.62 30.31 -8.50
CA THR A 4 -21.65 29.52 -9.73
C THR A 4 -20.26 29.05 -10.16
N ALA A 5 -20.13 27.75 -10.44
CA ALA A 5 -19.12 27.14 -11.32
C ALA A 5 -17.64 27.34 -10.96
N ARG A 6 -17.18 26.65 -9.91
CA ARG A 6 -15.76 26.28 -9.81
C ARG A 6 -15.44 25.36 -11.02
N PRO A 7 -14.40 25.62 -11.82
CA PRO A 7 -14.09 24.77 -12.96
C PRO A 7 -13.80 23.33 -12.49
N LYS A 8 -14.39 22.34 -13.17
CA LYS A 8 -14.25 20.90 -12.84
C LYS A 8 -12.79 20.39 -12.97
N VAL A 9 -11.92 21.21 -13.57
CA VAL A 9 -10.50 20.91 -13.82
C VAL A 9 -9.69 22.18 -13.56
N GLU A 10 -8.64 22.05 -12.76
CA GLU A 10 -7.65 23.10 -12.50
C GLU A 10 -6.41 22.86 -13.38
N LYS A 11 -5.87 23.92 -13.99
CA LYS A 11 -4.66 23.82 -14.82
C LYS A 11 -3.43 24.04 -13.96
N ILE A 12 -2.55 23.04 -13.93
CA ILE A 12 -1.29 23.09 -13.20
C ILE A 12 -0.15 22.91 -14.21
N SER A 13 0.84 23.81 -14.17
CA SER A 13 2.09 23.65 -14.92
C SER A 13 3.06 22.81 -14.10
N ILE A 14 3.55 21.71 -14.67
CA ILE A 14 4.48 20.80 -14.01
C ILE A 14 5.68 20.54 -14.92
N ALA A 15 6.87 20.42 -14.32
CA ALA A 15 8.05 19.96 -15.04
C ALA A 15 8.12 18.44 -14.95
N LEU A 16 8.25 17.77 -16.10
CA LEU A 16 8.51 16.35 -16.20
C LEU A 16 9.97 16.14 -16.64
N THR A 17 10.58 15.04 -16.22
CA THR A 17 11.85 14.62 -16.80
C THR A 17 11.67 14.33 -18.30
N GLN A 18 12.76 14.35 -19.06
CA GLN A 18 12.70 14.10 -20.51
C GLN A 18 12.06 12.75 -20.83
N ASP A 19 12.41 11.71 -20.07
CA ASP A 19 11.89 10.35 -20.24
C ASP A 19 10.39 10.28 -19.93
N MET A 20 9.93 10.91 -18.84
CA MET A 20 8.50 10.97 -18.50
C MET A 20 7.71 11.72 -19.56
N ALA A 21 8.25 12.83 -20.08
CA ALA A 21 7.61 13.57 -21.15
C ALA A 21 7.54 12.74 -22.45
N ALA A 22 8.55 11.91 -22.73
CA ALA A 22 8.54 10.99 -23.88
C ALA A 22 7.47 9.92 -23.73
N MET A 23 7.38 9.28 -22.56
CA MET A 23 6.33 8.31 -22.24
C MET A 23 4.92 8.89 -22.41
N VAL A 24 4.69 10.13 -21.93
CA VAL A 24 3.40 10.81 -22.09
C VAL A 24 3.08 11.09 -23.56
N ARG A 25 4.07 11.45 -24.38
CA ARG A 25 3.85 11.66 -25.82
C ARG A 25 3.54 10.35 -26.53
N GLU A 26 4.31 9.31 -26.28
CA GLU A 26 4.11 7.98 -26.89
C GLU A 26 2.72 7.40 -26.57
N ALA A 27 2.26 7.55 -25.33
CA ALA A 27 0.92 7.12 -24.91
C ALA A 27 -0.21 7.88 -25.65
N VAL A 28 0.03 9.12 -26.07
CA VAL A 28 -0.93 9.89 -26.87
C VAL A 28 -0.79 9.56 -28.37
N ASP A 29 0.44 9.49 -28.88
CA ASP A 29 0.73 9.23 -30.29
C ASP A 29 0.29 7.83 -30.74
N SER A 30 0.33 6.85 -29.83
CA SER A 30 -0.21 5.50 -30.04
C SER A 30 -1.74 5.43 -30.03
N GLY A 31 -2.41 6.48 -29.56
CA GLY A 31 -3.86 6.54 -29.41
C GLY A 31 -4.41 5.86 -28.15
N GLU A 32 -3.55 5.37 -27.24
CA GLU A 32 -3.98 4.82 -25.94
C GLU A 32 -4.70 5.89 -25.09
N PHE A 33 -4.26 7.14 -25.19
CA PHE A 33 -4.87 8.29 -24.51
C PHE A 33 -5.16 9.43 -25.49
N ALA A 34 -6.26 10.15 -25.27
CA ALA A 34 -6.65 11.27 -26.14
C ALA A 34 -5.84 12.55 -25.87
N SER A 35 -5.16 12.65 -24.72
CA SER A 35 -4.34 13.82 -24.38
C SER A 35 -3.35 13.56 -23.25
N SER A 36 -2.29 14.37 -23.19
CA SER A 36 -1.32 14.33 -22.08
C SER A 36 -1.97 14.58 -20.71
N SER A 37 -3.01 15.43 -20.66
CA SER A 37 -3.76 15.67 -19.42
C SER A 37 -4.51 14.42 -18.95
N GLU A 38 -4.89 13.53 -19.86
CA GLU A 38 -5.55 12.28 -19.52
C GLU A 38 -4.57 11.27 -18.94
N VAL A 39 -3.40 11.10 -19.57
CA VAL A 39 -2.29 10.26 -19.06
C VAL A 39 -1.94 10.67 -17.63
N VAL A 40 -1.74 11.97 -17.39
CA VAL A 40 -1.37 12.48 -16.07
C VAL A 40 -2.48 12.25 -15.04
N ARG A 41 -3.75 12.47 -15.40
CA ARG A 41 -4.87 12.19 -14.48
C ARG A 41 -4.97 10.71 -14.15
N ASP A 42 -4.68 9.84 -15.10
CA ASP A 42 -4.71 8.40 -14.88
C ASP A 42 -3.60 7.94 -13.95
N ALA A 43 -2.37 8.37 -14.22
CA ALA A 43 -1.22 8.14 -13.34
C ALA A 43 -1.47 8.66 -11.91
N LEU A 44 -2.11 9.83 -11.77
CA LEU A 44 -2.46 10.38 -10.45
C LEU A 44 -3.55 9.57 -9.73
N ARG A 45 -4.49 8.96 -10.45
CA ARG A 45 -5.50 8.05 -9.86
C ARG A 45 -4.82 6.80 -9.33
N ASP A 46 -3.95 6.19 -10.12
CA ASP A 46 -3.18 5.01 -9.69
C ASP A 46 -2.28 5.34 -8.49
N TRP A 47 -1.56 6.46 -8.55
CA TRP A 47 -0.75 6.94 -7.43
C TRP A 47 -1.58 7.13 -6.14
N LYS A 48 -2.78 7.75 -6.25
CA LYS A 48 -3.69 7.90 -5.11
C LYS A 48 -4.12 6.55 -4.54
N SER A 49 -4.52 5.60 -5.39
CA SER A 49 -4.92 4.26 -4.97
C SER A 49 -3.80 3.54 -4.22
N LYS A 50 -2.57 3.57 -4.74
CA LYS A 50 -1.38 3.00 -4.08
C LYS A 50 -1.12 3.62 -2.70
N ARG A 51 -1.35 4.92 -2.55
CA ARG A 51 -1.22 5.61 -1.26
C ARG A 51 -2.29 5.19 -0.27
N THR A 52 -3.55 5.14 -0.70
CA THR A 52 -4.65 4.68 0.15
C THR A 52 -4.42 3.25 0.63
N GLU A 53 -3.99 2.35 -0.27
CA GLU A 53 -3.64 0.98 0.11
C GLU A 53 -2.50 0.93 1.13
N ARG A 54 -1.45 1.71 0.92
CA ARG A 54 -0.34 1.82 1.88
C ARG A 54 -0.80 2.30 3.25
N GLU A 55 -1.68 3.30 3.28
CA GLU A 55 -2.23 3.85 4.53
C GLU A 55 -3.07 2.82 5.28
N LEU A 56 -3.91 2.06 4.57
CA LEU A 56 -4.69 0.97 5.14
C LEU A 56 -3.79 -0.14 5.73
N ARG A 57 -2.78 -0.60 4.97
CA ARG A 57 -1.82 -1.61 5.46
C ARG A 57 -1.06 -1.11 6.70
N LEU A 58 -0.67 0.16 6.73
CA LEU A 58 -0.01 0.74 7.90
C LEU A 58 -0.94 0.84 9.11
N ALA A 59 -2.23 1.15 8.91
CA ALA A 59 -3.21 1.14 9.97
C ALA A 59 -3.41 -0.28 10.53
N GLU A 60 -3.49 -1.28 9.67
CA GLU A 60 -3.60 -2.70 10.04
C GLU A 60 -2.39 -3.17 10.86
N LEU A 61 -1.17 -2.85 10.41
CA LEU A 61 0.06 -3.18 11.15
C LEU A 61 0.09 -2.53 12.54
N ARG A 62 -0.34 -1.27 12.65
CA ARG A 62 -0.42 -0.58 13.95
C ARG A 62 -1.44 -1.25 14.86
N GLN A 63 -2.58 -1.69 14.32
CA GLN A 63 -3.58 -2.42 15.09
C GLN A 63 -3.02 -3.76 15.57
N MET A 64 -2.37 -4.54 14.71
CA MET A 64 -1.74 -5.82 15.10
C MET A 64 -0.70 -5.64 16.22
N ILE A 65 0.10 -4.57 16.16
CA ILE A 65 1.05 -4.23 17.23
C ILE A 65 0.32 -3.91 18.53
N ALA A 66 -0.73 -3.08 18.47
CA ALA A 66 -1.55 -2.74 19.64
C ALA A 66 -2.21 -3.98 20.27
N ASP A 67 -2.75 -4.86 19.44
CA ASP A 67 -3.36 -6.12 19.87
C ASP A 67 -2.31 -7.05 20.52
N GLY A 68 -1.10 -7.11 19.95
CA GLY A 68 0.03 -7.81 20.55
C GLY A 68 0.38 -7.28 21.94
N HIS A 69 0.49 -5.95 22.09
CA HIS A 69 0.73 -5.33 23.39
C HIS A 69 -0.41 -5.59 24.39
N ALA A 70 -1.67 -5.54 23.92
CA ALA A 70 -2.85 -5.79 24.74
C ALA A 70 -3.01 -7.26 25.15
N SER A 71 -2.45 -8.19 24.38
CA SER A 71 -2.46 -9.63 24.69
C SER A 71 -1.61 -10.02 25.89
N GLY A 72 -0.81 -9.08 26.41
CA GLY A 72 0.13 -9.30 27.50
C GLY A 72 1.47 -9.84 27.02
N TYR A 73 2.42 -9.94 27.95
CA TYR A 73 3.75 -10.44 27.68
C TYR A 73 3.97 -11.78 28.38
N VAL A 74 4.77 -12.64 27.75
CA VAL A 74 5.25 -13.89 28.34
C VAL A 74 6.76 -13.84 28.43
N GLU A 75 7.31 -14.51 29.42
CA GLU A 75 8.76 -14.67 29.53
C GLU A 75 9.29 -15.40 28.29
N TRP A 76 10.37 -14.87 27.69
CA TRP A 76 11.03 -15.53 26.58
C TRP A 76 11.94 -16.65 27.09
N THR A 77 11.50 -17.90 26.89
CA THR A 77 12.27 -19.09 27.31
C THR A 77 12.97 -19.79 26.14
N GLY A 78 12.84 -19.25 24.92
CA GLY A 78 13.46 -19.78 23.71
C GLY A 78 12.46 -20.27 22.67
N ALA A 79 12.90 -20.35 21.41
CA ALA A 79 12.05 -20.77 20.30
C ALA A 79 11.57 -22.23 20.42
N ALA A 80 12.37 -23.10 21.06
CA ALA A 80 12.03 -24.52 21.25
C ALA A 80 10.74 -24.70 22.07
N ASP A 81 10.57 -23.92 23.15
CA ASP A 81 9.39 -24.00 24.01
C ASP A 81 8.12 -23.48 23.32
N ILE A 82 8.26 -22.51 22.42
CA ILE A 82 7.14 -22.03 21.60
C ILE A 82 6.71 -23.13 20.62
N ILE A 83 7.67 -23.78 19.96
CA ILE A 83 7.40 -24.87 19.02
C ILE A 83 6.77 -26.07 19.74
N ALA A 84 7.28 -26.44 20.91
CA ALA A 84 6.74 -27.53 21.72
C ALA A 84 5.27 -27.28 22.10
N ARG A 85 4.95 -26.08 22.63
CA ARG A 85 3.58 -25.66 22.96
C ARG A 85 2.66 -25.65 21.74
N ALA A 86 3.15 -25.18 20.58
CA ALA A 86 2.38 -25.17 19.35
C ALA A 86 2.07 -26.60 18.83
N ARG A 87 3.02 -27.53 18.94
CA ARG A 87 2.85 -28.93 18.53
C ARG A 87 1.91 -29.68 19.46
N GLU A 88 2.02 -29.49 20.77
CA GLU A 88 1.10 -30.05 21.76
C GLU A 88 -0.35 -29.62 21.45
N LYS A 89 -0.57 -28.31 21.23
CA LYS A 89 -1.89 -27.78 20.87
C LYS A 89 -2.41 -28.34 19.53
N ALA A 90 -1.52 -28.69 18.61
CA ALA A 90 -1.86 -29.29 17.32
C ALA A 90 -1.95 -30.84 17.35
N GLY A 91 -1.68 -31.49 18.50
CA GLY A 91 -1.68 -32.95 18.63
C GLY A 91 -0.50 -33.65 17.94
N LEU A 92 0.61 -32.95 17.71
CA LEU A 92 1.79 -33.50 17.03
C LEU A 92 2.83 -33.99 18.06
N PRO A 93 3.59 -35.07 17.74
CA PRO A 93 4.63 -35.59 18.65
C PRO A 93 5.78 -34.58 18.83
N PRO A 94 6.56 -34.65 19.93
CA PRO A 94 7.74 -33.80 20.12
C PRO A 94 8.74 -33.92 18.96
N ARG A 95 9.55 -32.88 18.73
CA ARG A 95 10.62 -32.95 17.73
C ARG A 95 11.80 -33.67 18.37
N ASP A 96 12.27 -34.75 17.76
CA ASP A 96 13.47 -35.46 18.21
C ASP A 96 14.67 -34.50 18.11
N SER A 97 15.48 -34.46 19.16
CA SER A 97 16.71 -33.68 19.23
C SER A 97 17.81 -34.41 18.46
N ASP A 98 18.22 -33.85 17.32
CA ASP A 98 19.55 -34.05 16.73
C ASP A 98 20.46 -32.88 17.15
#